data_AF-A0A0E2YXM5-F1
#
_entry.id   AF-A0A0E2YXM5-F1
#
_cell.length_a   1.000
_cell.length_b   1.000
_cell.length_c   1.000
_cell.angle_alpha   90.00
_cell.angle_beta   90.00
_cell.angle_gamma   90.00
#
_symmetry.space_group_name_H-M   'P 1'
#
loop_
_entity.id
_entity.type
_entity.pdbx_description
1 polymer ?
#
loop_
_entity_poly.entity_id
_entity_poly.type
_entity_poly.pdbx_seq_one_letter_code
_entity_poly.pdbx_strand_id
1 'polypeptide(L)'
;SSQTIKLERLISDIMDAQKMDLKKMKFSKREFAVDDLMEEQIQIHSKLMNDKNIQFTNTTREKLTIKSDPDRLNQVFANLIKNAVDFVPDNGKIEINAAR
;
A
#
# COMPACT_ATOMS: atom_id res chain seq x y z
N SER A 1 13.75 -17.26 -4.93
CA SER A 1 12.77 -16.69 -3.97
C SER A 1 12.44 -15.23 -4.27
N SER A 2 13.36 -14.25 -4.24
CA SER A 2 13.04 -12.84 -4.58
C SER A 2 12.67 -12.60 -6.06
N GLN A 3 13.32 -13.30 -6.99
CA GLN A 3 13.03 -13.20 -8.43
C GLN A 3 11.61 -13.69 -8.78
N THR A 4 11.13 -14.73 -8.11
CA THR A 4 9.79 -15.31 -8.31
C THR A 4 8.69 -14.34 -7.90
N ILE A 5 8.84 -13.68 -6.74
CA ILE A 5 7.88 -12.68 -6.23
C ILE A 5 7.81 -11.46 -7.17
N LYS A 6 8.94 -11.06 -7.76
CA LYS A 6 8.96 -10.00 -8.78
C LYS A 6 8.19 -10.39 -10.04
N LEU A 7 8.35 -11.62 -10.50
CA LEU A 7 7.66 -12.13 -11.69
C LEU A 7 6.15 -12.26 -11.46
N GLU A 8 5.74 -12.80 -10.31
CA GLU A 8 4.32 -12.89 -9.92
C GLU A 8 3.65 -11.53 -9.89
N ARG A 9 4.34 -10.52 -9.35
CA ARG A 9 3.83 -9.13 -9.33
C ARG A 9 3.66 -8.56 -10.74
N LEU A 10 4.65 -8.74 -11.61
CA LEU A 10 4.59 -8.28 -13.01
C LEU A 10 3.42 -8.93 -13.77
N ILE A 11 3.22 -10.24 -13.58
CA ILE A 11 2.09 -10.95 -14.20
C ILE A 11 0.77 -10.40 -13.68
N SER A 12 0.66 -10.17 -12.36
CA SER A 12 -0.54 -9.57 -11.76
C SER A 12 -0.83 -8.17 -12.31
N ASP A 13 0.20 -7.32 -12.40
CA ASP A 13 0.08 -5.95 -12.89
C ASP A 13 -0.38 -5.92 -14.36
N ILE A 14 0.14 -6.82 -15.20
CA ILE A 14 -0.29 -6.96 -16.61
C ILE A 14 -1.76 -7.41 -16.69
N MET A 15 -2.16 -8.41 -15.88
CA MET A 15 -3.55 -8.87 -15.88
C MET A 15 -4.52 -7.78 -15.39
N ASP A 16 -4.14 -7.00 -14.38
CA ASP A 16 -4.95 -5.92 -13.87
C ASP A 16 -5.07 -4.78 -14.90
N ALA A 17 -3.98 -4.43 -15.60
CA ALA A 17 -4.01 -3.45 -16.69
C ALA A 17 -4.98 -3.88 -17.82
N GLN A 18 -4.90 -5.15 -18.26
CA GLN A 18 -5.83 -5.67 -19.27
C GLN A 18 -7.30 -5.63 -18.82
N LYS A 19 -7.59 -5.94 -17.55
CA LYS A 19 -8.96 -5.87 -17.01
C LYS A 19 -9.46 -4.43 -16.95
N MET A 20 -8.58 -3.47 -16.66
CA MET A 20 -8.90 -2.04 -16.62
C MET A 20 -9.24 -1.52 -18.02
N ASP A 21 -8.42 -1.82 -19.02
CA ASP A 21 -8.63 -1.43 -20.42
C ASP A 21 -9.94 -1.99 -20.99
N LEU A 22 -10.29 -3.23 -20.61
CA LEU A 22 -11.52 -3.89 -21.00
C LEU A 22 -12.76 -3.45 -20.18
N LYS A 23 -12.62 -2.53 -19.22
CA LYS A 23 -13.66 -2.17 -18.23
C LYS A 23 -14.26 -3.38 -17.49
N LYS A 24 -13.49 -4.48 -17.39
CA LYS A 24 -13.89 -5.73 -16.74
C LYS A 24 -13.40 -5.81 -15.29
N MET A 25 -12.70 -4.80 -14.82
CA MET A 25 -12.25 -4.72 -13.43
C MET A 25 -13.47 -4.70 -12.51
N LYS A 26 -13.62 -5.74 -11.69
CA LYS A 26 -14.64 -5.82 -10.65
C LYS A 26 -14.04 -5.30 -9.35
N PHE A 27 -14.70 -4.32 -8.75
CA PHE A 27 -14.35 -3.81 -7.42
C PHE A 27 -15.24 -4.46 -6.37
N SER A 28 -14.62 -5.04 -5.36
CA SER A 28 -15.32 -5.58 -4.19
C SER A 28 -15.47 -4.48 -3.15
N LYS A 29 -16.43 -3.57 -3.38
CA LYS A 29 -16.60 -2.41 -2.51
C LYS A 29 -17.25 -2.79 -1.18
N ARG A 30 -16.56 -2.51 -0.07
CA ARG A 30 -17.08 -2.64 1.30
C ARG A 30 -16.71 -1.42 2.15
N GLU A 31 -17.39 -1.25 3.27
CA GLU A 31 -17.00 -0.29 4.29
C GLU A 31 -15.84 -0.86 5.13
N PHE A 32 -14.86 -0.02 5.42
CA PHE A 32 -13.73 -0.36 6.28
C PHE A 32 -13.14 0.91 6.90
N ALA A 33 -12.47 0.75 8.04
CA ALA A 33 -11.74 1.85 8.67
C ALA A 33 -10.41 2.06 7.95
N VAL A 34 -10.12 3.31 7.60
CA VAL A 34 -8.85 3.69 6.96
C VAL A 34 -7.68 3.43 7.93
N ASP A 35 -7.90 3.61 9.23
CA ASP A 35 -6.89 3.34 10.25
C ASP A 35 -6.38 1.89 10.19
N ASP A 36 -7.29 0.92 10.07
CA ASP A 36 -6.94 -0.50 9.97
C ASP A 36 -6.07 -0.78 8.74
N LEU A 37 -6.41 -0.18 7.60
CA LEU A 37 -5.63 -0.29 6.36
C LEU A 37 -4.22 0.29 6.54
N MET A 38 -4.11 1.47 7.16
CA MET A 38 -2.81 2.12 7.37
C MET A 38 -1.94 1.34 8.36
N GLU A 39 -2.53 0.80 9.42
CA GLU A 39 -1.86 -0.03 10.42
C GLU A 39 -1.33 -1.35 9.82
N GLU A 40 -2.13 -2.01 8.97
CA GLU A 40 -1.70 -3.19 8.21
C GLU A 40 -0.45 -2.88 7.37
N GLN A 41 -0.45 -1.74 6.67
CA GLN A 41 0.68 -1.34 5.84
C GLN A 41 1.95 -1.05 6.67
N ILE A 42 1.81 -0.44 7.85
CA ILE A 42 2.90 -0.24 8.80
C ILE A 42 3.51 -1.58 9.19
N GLN A 43 2.66 -2.53 9.58
CA GLN A 43 3.13 -3.84 10.06
C GLN A 43 3.88 -4.60 8.97
N ILE A 44 3.34 -4.65 7.74
CA ILE A 44 3.95 -5.35 6.60
C ILE A 44 5.35 -4.80 6.28
N HIS A 45 5.55 -3.49 6.36
CA HIS A 45 6.79 -2.83 5.95
C HIS A 45 7.75 -2.50 7.11
N SER A 46 7.31 -2.71 8.36
CA SER A 46 8.08 -2.41 9.59
C SER A 46 9.50 -2.94 9.55
N LYS A 47 9.69 -4.20 9.16
CA LYS A 47 11.02 -4.83 9.08
C LYS A 47 11.93 -4.11 8.09
N LEU A 48 11.42 -3.82 6.88
CA LEU A 48 12.20 -3.17 5.83
C LEU A 48 12.58 -1.73 6.22
N MET A 49 11.68 -1.04 6.93
CA MET A 49 11.93 0.31 7.43
C MET A 49 12.95 0.33 8.57
N ASN A 50 12.88 -0.65 9.48
CA ASN A 50 13.85 -0.81 10.56
C ASN A 50 15.26 -1.06 10.03
N ASP A 51 15.41 -1.86 8.97
CA ASP A 51 16.72 -2.15 8.36
C ASP A 51 17.42 -0.88 7.83
N LYS A 52 16.66 0.12 7.37
CA LYS A 52 17.14 1.44 6.92
C LYS A 52 17.01 2.55 7.96
N ASN A 53 16.57 2.19 9.17
CA ASN A 53 16.29 3.11 10.27
C ASN A 53 15.30 4.25 9.89
N ILE A 54 14.35 3.95 9.00
CA ILE A 54 13.37 4.92 8.50
C ILE A 54 12.30 5.16 9.56
N GLN A 55 12.04 6.43 9.89
CA GLN A 55 10.91 6.80 10.72
C GLN A 55 9.62 6.75 9.89
N PHE A 56 8.76 5.77 10.18
CA PHE A 56 7.44 5.70 9.56
C PHE A 56 6.37 6.21 10.53
N THR A 57 5.49 7.11 10.07
CA THR A 57 4.48 7.74 10.94
C THR A 57 3.11 7.78 10.26
N ASN A 58 2.09 7.28 10.94
CA ASN A 58 0.69 7.58 10.61
C ASN A 58 0.25 8.84 11.36
N THR A 59 -0.02 9.92 10.63
CA THR A 59 -0.48 11.20 11.19
C THR A 59 -1.99 11.40 11.03
N THR A 60 -2.73 10.36 10.62
CA THR A 60 -4.19 10.38 10.53
C THR A 60 -4.77 10.69 11.91
N ARG A 61 -5.54 11.78 12.01
CA ARG A 61 -6.14 12.24 13.28
C ARG A 61 -7.60 11.86 13.42
N GLU A 62 -8.26 11.60 12.31
CA GLU A 62 -9.68 11.29 12.27
C GLU A 62 -9.89 9.79 12.07
N LYS A 63 -10.84 9.23 12.81
CA LYS A 63 -11.34 7.89 12.50
C LYS A 63 -12.19 7.98 11.23
N LEU A 64 -11.64 7.49 10.13
CA LEU A 64 -12.27 7.56 8.81
C LEU A 64 -12.78 6.20 8.39
N THR A 65 -14.04 6.15 7.98
CA THR A 65 -14.63 4.97 7.35
C THR A 65 -15.01 5.34 5.91
N ILE A 66 -14.55 4.54 4.95
CA ILE A 66 -14.83 4.76 3.53
C ILE A 66 -15.43 3.51 2.90
N LYS A 67 -16.21 3.70 1.83
CA LYS A 67 -16.76 2.60 1.02
C LYS A 67 -15.95 2.45 -0.26
N SER A 68 -15.02 1.51 -0.27
CA SER A 68 -14.14 1.24 -1.42
C SER A 68 -13.72 -0.23 -1.46
N ASP A 69 -12.82 -0.60 -2.37
CA ASP A 69 -12.19 -1.91 -2.43
C ASP A 69 -10.87 -1.88 -1.62
N PRO A 70 -10.85 -2.45 -0.41
CA PRO A 70 -9.68 -2.37 0.48
C PRO A 70 -8.50 -3.19 -0.05
N ASP A 71 -8.74 -4.30 -0.76
CA ASP A 71 -7.66 -5.13 -1.31
C ASP A 71 -6.90 -4.35 -2.39
N ARG A 72 -7.64 -3.60 -3.22
CA ARG A 72 -7.06 -2.70 -4.22
C ARG A 72 -6.33 -1.52 -3.60
N LEU A 73 -6.88 -0.92 -2.55
CA LEU A 73 -6.18 0.16 -1.85
C LEU A 73 -4.91 -0.36 -1.16
N ASN A 74 -4.94 -1.54 -0.54
CA ASN A 74 -3.76 -2.20 0.00
C ASN A 74 -2.67 -2.39 -1.06
N GLN A 75 -3.04 -2.82 -2.27
CA GLN A 75 -2.10 -2.95 -3.39
C GLN A 75 -1.47 -1.59 -3.78
N VAL A 76 -2.28 -0.52 -3.86
CA VAL A 76 -1.80 0.84 -4.16
C VAL A 76 -0.84 1.32 -3.06
N PHE A 77 -1.23 1.23 -1.80
CA PHE A 77 -0.40 1.68 -0.68
C PHE A 77 0.90 0.87 -0.57
N ALA A 78 0.85 -0.45 -0.75
CA ALA A 78 2.06 -1.28 -0.75
C ALA A 78 3.04 -0.85 -1.84
N ASN A 79 2.55 -0.51 -3.03
CA ASN A 79 3.40 0.00 -4.12
C ASN A 79 4.00 1.37 -3.79
N LEU A 80 3.20 2.28 -3.25
CA LEU A 80 3.67 3.63 -2.87
C LEU A 80 4.68 3.58 -1.72
N ILE A 81 4.42 2.80 -0.68
CA ILE A 81 5.30 2.65 0.48
C ILE A 81 6.61 2.00 0.08
N LYS A 82 6.56 0.95 -0.74
CA LYS A 82 7.78 0.33 -1.25
C LYS A 82 8.62 1.33 -2.06
N ASN A 83 7.99 2.10 -2.94
CA ASN A 83 8.69 3.16 -3.66
C ASN A 83 9.31 4.17 -2.69
N ALA A 84 8.58 4.60 -1.66
CA ALA A 84 9.10 5.52 -0.66
C ALA A 84 10.32 4.92 0.07
N VAL A 85 10.27 3.65 0.48
CA VAL A 85 11.39 2.97 1.14
C VAL A 85 12.60 2.78 0.22
N ASP A 86 12.38 2.53 -1.08
CA ASP A 86 13.45 2.35 -2.06
C ASP A 86 14.25 3.65 -2.27
N PHE A 87 13.59 4.82 -2.22
CA PHE A 87 14.21 6.12 -2.53
C PHE A 87 14.51 7.03 -1.33
N VAL A 88 13.91 6.80 -0.17
CA VAL A 88 14.21 7.58 1.03
C VAL A 88 15.64 7.26 1.51
N PRO A 89 16.43 8.28 1.91
CA PRO A 89 17.75 8.05 2.49
C PRO A 89 17.65 7.33 3.84
N ASP A 90 18.76 6.71 4.25
CA ASP A 90 18.89 6.10 5.59
C ASP A 90 18.62 7.14 6.69
N ASN A 91 17.92 6.73 7.76
CA ASN A 91 17.41 7.62 8.81
C ASN A 91 16.39 8.67 8.33
N GLY A 92 15.84 8.52 7.13
CA GLY A 92 14.79 9.40 6.61
C GLY A 92 13.42 9.15 7.24
N LYS A 93 12.42 9.92 6.79
CA LYS A 93 11.03 9.85 7.30
C LYS A 93 10.05 9.58 6.17
N ILE A 94 9.08 8.70 6.43
CA ILE A 94 7.90 8.49 5.60
C ILE A 94 6.67 8.77 6.45
N GLU A 95 5.74 9.55 5.92
CA GLU A 95 4.49 9.91 6.60
C GLU A 95 3.28 9.51 5.75
N ILE A 96 2.27 8.94 6.39
CA ILE A 96 0.96 8.65 5.80
C ILE A 96 -0.13 9.39 6.57
N ASN A 97 -1.11 9.91 5.83
CA ASN A 97 -2.20 10.70 6.38
C ASN A 97 -3.49 10.46 5.58
N ALA A 98 -4.62 10.50 6.28
CA ALA A 98 -5.95 10.62 5.69
C ALA A 98 -6.77 11.73 6.38
N ALA A 99 -7.56 12.44 5.58
CA ALA A 99 -8.47 13.50 5.98
C ALA A 99 -9.73 13.46 5.12
N ARG A 100 -10.84 14.08 5.59
CA ARG A 100 -12.09 14.21 4.83
C ARG A 100 -12.02 15.25 3.72
#